data_AF-A0A059NV03-F1
#
_entry.id   AF-A0A059NV03-F1
#
_cell.length_a   1.000
_cell.length_b   1.000
_cell.length_c   1.000
_cell.angle_alpha   90.00
_cell.angle_beta   90.00
_cell.angle_gamma   90.00
#
_symmetry.space_group_name_H-M   'P 1'
#
loop_
_entity.id
_entity.type
_entity.pdbx_description
1 polymer ?
#
loop_
_entity_poly.entity_id
_entity_poly.type
_entity_poly.pdbx_seq_one_letter_code
_entity_poly.pdbx_strand_id
1 'polypeptide(L)'
;MVSPFFLLLLSTFFGKVDKYGLAPEKSADPSGWSEIILQGLQTAIMGILQLALIVIPLMIFMQYLREKGWLDRFSAWVAPATKFLGMERNTSMTLVAGLTIGLAYGAGLMIQAVEEDGVSRKDMYLAILFLVSCHAVVEDTLVFIPLGIPVWPLLVIRLLTAIVLTAAVGFVWNRLQQKRKDPSNEHTYHSV
;
A
#
# COMPACT_ATOMS: atom_id res chain seq x y z
N MET A 1 -17.26 8.43 -26.39
CA MET A 1 -18.22 9.28 -25.65
C MET A 1 -18.00 9.03 -24.17
N VAL A 2 -17.21 9.87 -23.50
CA VAL A 2 -16.96 9.72 -22.05
C VAL A 2 -18.19 10.26 -21.33
N SER A 3 -18.88 9.42 -20.57
CA SER A 3 -20.15 9.78 -19.93
C SER A 3 -19.97 11.01 -19.02
N PRO A 4 -20.93 11.96 -18.98
CA PRO A 4 -20.89 13.08 -18.03
C PRO A 4 -20.79 12.62 -16.57
N PHE A 5 -21.18 11.39 -16.25
CA PHE A 5 -20.96 10.77 -14.93
C PHE A 5 -19.46 10.55 -14.63
N PHE A 6 -18.66 10.18 -15.63
CA PHE A 6 -17.22 9.99 -15.48
C PHE A 6 -16.50 11.34 -15.31
N LEU A 7 -16.94 12.38 -16.03
CA LEU A 7 -16.41 13.74 -15.86
C LEU A 7 -16.81 14.34 -14.50
N LEU A 8 -18.03 14.09 -14.03
CA LEU A 8 -18.47 14.53 -12.71
C LEU A 8 -17.68 13.80 -11.61
N LEU A 9 -17.48 12.49 -11.74
CA LEU A 9 -16.66 11.68 -10.83
C LEU A 9 -15.19 12.13 -10.81
N LEU A 10 -14.61 12.45 -11.98
CA LEU A 10 -13.26 13.00 -12.09
C LEU A 10 -13.16 14.39 -11.44
N SER A 11 -14.17 15.25 -11.64
CA SER A 11 -14.24 16.59 -11.04
C SER A 11 -14.45 16.57 -9.53
N THR A 12 -15.17 15.57 -8.99
CA THR A 12 -15.28 15.35 -7.54
C THR A 12 -14.00 14.72 -6.98
N PHE A 13 -13.29 13.92 -7.78
CA PHE A 13 -12.00 13.34 -7.40
C PHE A 13 -10.85 14.36 -7.34
N PHE A 14 -10.84 15.34 -8.25
CA PHE A 14 -9.80 16.38 -8.36
C PHE A 14 -10.27 17.78 -7.88
N GLY A 15 -11.52 17.93 -7.48
CA GLY A 15 -12.16 19.23 -7.26
C GLY A 15 -11.83 19.89 -5.93
N LYS A 16 -11.27 21.11 -6.03
CA LYS A 16 -10.89 22.07 -4.97
C LYS A 16 -9.66 21.67 -4.14
N VAL A 17 -8.49 21.79 -4.78
CA VAL A 17 -7.18 21.83 -4.10
C VAL A 17 -6.87 23.23 -3.53
N ASP A 18 -7.72 24.23 -3.77
CA ASP A 18 -7.33 25.65 -3.61
C ASP A 18 -7.46 26.25 -2.19
N LYS A 19 -7.66 25.47 -1.11
CA LYS A 19 -7.93 26.11 0.20
C LYS A 19 -7.50 25.44 1.50
N TYR A 20 -6.59 24.47 1.48
CA TYR A 20 -6.29 23.71 2.70
C TYR A 20 -4.83 23.31 2.92
N GLY A 21 -3.86 23.99 2.28
CA GLY A 21 -2.43 23.66 2.46
C GLY A 21 -1.63 24.77 3.14
N LEU A 22 -0.86 24.41 4.17
CA LEU A 22 0.31 25.17 4.66
C LEU A 22 1.45 25.10 3.63
N ALA A 23 1.19 25.51 2.40
CA ALA A 23 2.22 25.61 1.37
C ALA A 23 3.14 26.79 1.70
N PRO A 24 4.47 26.64 1.56
CA PRO A 24 5.38 27.76 1.75
C PRO A 24 4.99 28.87 0.79
N GLU A 25 4.81 30.09 1.32
CA GLU A 25 4.42 31.24 0.52
C GLU A 25 5.38 31.42 -0.66
N LYS A 26 4.80 31.70 -1.82
CA LYS A 26 5.51 32.00 -3.06
C LYS A 26 6.42 33.22 -2.82
N SER A 27 7.68 32.95 -2.49
CA SER A 27 8.71 33.99 -2.38
C SER A 27 9.15 34.45 -3.77
N ALA A 28 9.54 35.72 -3.85
CA ALA A 28 9.76 36.52 -5.06
C ALA A 28 10.40 35.77 -6.25
N ASP A 29 9.96 36.10 -7.46
CA ASP A 29 10.50 35.53 -8.71
C ASP A 29 12.03 35.77 -8.75
N PRO A 30 12.84 34.71 -8.74
CA PRO A 30 14.29 34.85 -8.70
C PRO A 30 14.80 35.43 -10.02
N SER A 31 15.69 36.41 -9.92
CA SER A 31 16.17 37.21 -11.04
C SER A 31 17.43 36.64 -11.71
N GLY A 32 18.07 35.63 -11.09
CA GLY A 32 19.26 34.97 -11.62
C GLY A 32 19.44 33.50 -11.21
N TRP A 33 20.30 32.76 -11.93
CA TRP A 33 20.58 31.33 -11.73
C TRP A 33 21.06 30.99 -10.31
N SER A 34 21.83 31.87 -9.67
CA SER A 34 22.31 31.68 -8.30
C SER A 34 21.19 31.76 -7.27
N GLU A 35 20.23 32.66 -7.47
CA GLU A 35 19.06 32.83 -6.60
C GLU A 35 18.13 31.62 -6.71
N ILE A 36 17.90 31.10 -7.93
CA ILE A 36 17.11 29.88 -8.15
C ILE A 36 17.70 28.68 -7.39
N ILE A 37 19.02 28.49 -7.45
CA ILE A 37 19.68 27.37 -6.78
C ILE A 37 19.61 27.53 -5.26
N LEU A 38 19.90 28.71 -4.73
CA LEU A 38 19.84 28.98 -3.28
C LEU A 38 18.42 28.86 -2.73
N GLN A 39 17.44 29.44 -3.42
CA GLN A 39 16.04 29.40 -3.02
C GLN A 39 15.46 27.99 -3.15
N GLY A 40 15.84 27.25 -4.20
CA GLY A 40 15.50 25.85 -4.37
C GLY A 40 16.05 24.97 -3.25
N LEU A 41 17.34 25.15 -2.90
CA LEU A 41 17.98 24.40 -1.81
C LEU A 41 17.35 24.73 -0.46
N GLN A 42 17.12 26.01 -0.16
CA GLN A 42 16.49 26.45 1.07
C GLN A 42 15.06 25.89 1.19
N THR A 43 14.28 25.96 0.12
CA THR A 43 12.91 25.42 0.10
C THR A 43 12.90 23.90 0.26
N ALA A 44 13.83 23.19 -0.39
CA ALA A 44 13.97 21.74 -0.26
C ALA A 44 14.33 21.35 1.18
N ILE A 45 15.31 22.00 1.80
CA ILE A 45 15.71 21.72 3.20
C ILE A 45 14.53 21.99 4.15
N MET A 46 13.84 23.12 4.01
CA MET A 46 12.69 23.44 4.85
C MET A 46 11.55 22.42 4.65
N GLY A 47 11.29 22.01 3.41
CA GLY A 47 10.29 20.97 3.10
C GLY A 47 10.64 19.62 3.71
N ILE A 48 11.90 19.17 3.61
CA ILE A 48 12.38 17.92 4.22
C ILE A 48 12.23 17.97 5.74
N LEU A 49 12.62 19.08 6.38
CA LEU A 49 12.49 19.23 7.83
C LEU A 49 11.03 19.20 8.28
N GLN A 50 10.13 19.86 7.55
CA GLN A 50 8.69 19.85 7.84
C GLN A 50 8.10 18.44 7.72
N LEU A 51 8.44 17.70 6.65
CA LEU A 51 8.02 16.31 6.47
C LEU A 51 8.58 15.41 7.57
N ALA A 52 9.87 15.54 7.90
CA ALA A 52 10.52 14.75 8.93
C ALA A 52 9.89 14.97 10.31
N LEU A 53 9.51 16.22 10.63
CA LEU A 53 8.84 16.56 11.88
C LEU A 53 7.45 15.93 12.02
N ILE A 54 6.80 15.56 10.91
CA ILE A 54 5.51 14.87 10.91
C ILE A 54 5.71 13.34 10.91
N VAL A 55 6.58 12.83 10.02
CA VAL A 55 6.76 11.39 9.80
C VAL A 55 7.49 10.72 10.97
N ILE A 56 8.51 11.36 11.56
CA ILE A 56 9.30 10.75 12.65
C ILE A 56 8.43 10.48 13.88
N PRO A 57 7.68 11.45 14.45
CA PRO A 57 6.81 11.18 15.60
C PRO A 57 5.73 10.15 15.27
N LEU A 58 5.21 10.19 14.04
CA LEU A 58 4.22 9.23 13.59
C LEU A 58 4.77 7.80 13.59
N MET A 59 5.96 7.59 13.04
CA MET A 59 6.62 6.28 13.00
C MET A 59 6.87 5.74 14.42
N ILE A 60 7.30 6.60 15.35
CA ILE A 60 7.48 6.24 16.76
C ILE A 60 6.14 5.82 17.38
N PHE A 61 5.08 6.59 17.15
CA PHE A 61 3.75 6.29 17.66
C PHE A 61 3.20 4.96 17.08
N MET A 62 3.36 4.72 15.79
CA MET A 62 2.93 3.48 15.13
C MET A 62 3.70 2.27 15.65
N GLN A 63 5.01 2.40 15.90
CA GLN A 63 5.81 1.37 16.55
C GLN A 63 5.31 1.08 17.98
N TYR A 64 4.97 2.11 18.75
CA TYR A 64 4.40 1.94 20.08
C TYR A 64 3.05 1.21 20.07
N LEU A 65 2.16 1.54 19.13
CA LEU A 65 0.88 0.82 18.97
C LEU A 65 1.09 -0.67 18.67
N ARG A 66 2.13 -1.00 17.91
CA ARG A 66 2.50 -2.39 17.63
C ARG A 66 2.97 -3.13 18.87
N GLU A 67 3.83 -2.54 19.68
CA GLU A 67 4.33 -3.18 20.91
C GLU A 67 3.20 -3.49 21.90
N LYS A 68 2.10 -2.73 21.85
CA LYS A 68 0.88 -3.02 22.62
C LYS A 68 0.02 -4.18 22.07
N GLY A 69 0.42 -4.83 20.98
CA GLY A 69 -0.34 -5.93 20.36
C GLY A 69 -1.63 -5.49 19.67
N TRP A 70 -1.84 -4.18 19.45
CA TRP A 70 -3.02 -3.71 18.70
C TRP A 70 -3.03 -4.20 17.26
N LEU A 71 -1.85 -4.41 16.66
CA LEU A 71 -1.74 -4.96 15.31
C LEU A 71 -2.21 -6.40 15.23
N ASP A 72 -2.11 -7.20 16.29
CA ASP A 72 -2.58 -8.60 16.30
C ASP A 72 -4.11 -8.65 16.18
N ARG A 73 -4.80 -7.72 16.84
CA ARG A 73 -6.26 -7.57 16.73
C ARG A 73 -6.67 -7.09 15.34
N PHE A 74 -5.88 -6.19 14.75
CA PHE A 74 -6.10 -5.72 13.38
C PHE A 74 -5.85 -6.82 12.34
N SER A 75 -4.85 -7.69 12.57
CA SER A 75 -4.55 -8.87 11.76
C SER A 75 -5.71 -9.85 11.72
N ALA A 76 -6.38 -10.08 12.86
CA ALA A 76 -7.59 -10.90 12.89
C ALA A 76 -8.72 -10.32 12.02
N TRP A 77 -8.80 -8.99 11.91
CA TRP A 77 -9.79 -8.30 11.07
C TRP A 77 -9.42 -8.31 9.58
N VAL A 78 -8.13 -8.29 9.25
CA VAL A 78 -7.62 -8.35 7.87
C VAL A 78 -7.54 -9.78 7.34
N ALA A 79 -7.44 -10.80 8.21
CA ALA A 79 -7.48 -12.21 7.85
C ALA A 79 -8.57 -12.63 6.84
N PRO A 80 -9.85 -12.21 6.95
CA PRO A 80 -10.86 -12.48 5.94
C PRO A 80 -10.55 -11.83 4.57
N ALA A 81 -9.94 -10.64 4.55
CA ALA A 81 -9.51 -9.99 3.31
C ALA A 81 -8.32 -10.73 2.68
N THR A 82 -7.37 -11.22 3.49
CA THR A 82 -6.25 -12.08 3.05
C THR A 82 -6.77 -13.32 2.33
N LYS A 83 -7.80 -13.96 2.89
CA LYS A 83 -8.46 -15.13 2.27
C LYS A 83 -9.17 -14.77 0.96
N PHE A 84 -9.80 -13.60 0.88
CA PHE A 84 -10.44 -13.13 -0.35
C PHE A 84 -9.44 -12.91 -1.49
N LEU A 85 -8.23 -12.47 -1.15
CA LEU A 85 -7.13 -12.29 -2.11
C LEU A 85 -6.46 -13.63 -2.52
N GLY A 86 -6.93 -14.76 -1.98
CA GLY A 86 -6.45 -16.09 -2.34
C GLY A 86 -5.12 -16.46 -1.68
N MET A 87 -4.82 -15.84 -0.54
CA MET A 87 -3.65 -16.08 0.31
C MET A 87 -4.03 -16.79 1.61
N GLU A 88 -3.03 -17.40 2.25
CA GLU A 88 -3.19 -18.09 3.53
C GLU A 88 -3.16 -17.10 4.73
N ARG A 89 -3.81 -17.48 5.84
CA ARG A 89 -4.07 -16.63 7.01
C ARG A 89 -2.79 -16.19 7.74
N ASN A 90 -1.75 -17.03 7.75
CA ASN A 90 -0.40 -16.75 8.25
C ASN A 90 0.23 -15.49 7.62
N THR A 91 -0.15 -15.09 6.39
CA THR A 91 0.34 -13.83 5.79
C THR A 91 -0.32 -12.55 6.34
N SER A 92 -1.41 -12.66 7.13
CA SER A 92 -2.21 -11.51 7.56
C SER A 92 -1.46 -10.56 8.49
N MET A 93 -0.60 -11.08 9.38
CA MET A 93 0.24 -10.24 10.26
C MET A 93 1.20 -9.39 9.44
N THR A 94 1.85 -10.00 8.46
CA THR A 94 2.73 -9.32 7.53
C THR A 94 2.01 -8.23 6.75
N LEU A 95 0.80 -8.52 6.25
CA LEU A 95 -0.01 -7.53 5.54
C LEU A 95 -0.35 -6.32 6.42
N VAL A 96 -0.81 -6.56 7.65
CA VAL A 96 -1.14 -5.48 8.57
C VAL A 96 0.09 -4.67 8.91
N ALA A 97 1.17 -5.31 9.34
CA ALA A 97 2.38 -4.61 9.74
C ALA A 97 3.01 -3.83 8.57
N GLY A 98 3.00 -4.39 7.37
CA GLY A 98 3.47 -3.72 6.16
C GLY A 98 2.59 -2.54 5.73
N LEU A 99 1.26 -2.63 5.91
CA LEU A 99 0.30 -1.59 5.60
C LEU A 99 0.36 -0.42 6.59
N THR A 100 0.58 -0.72 7.86
CA THR A 100 0.52 0.27 8.96
C THR A 100 1.87 0.85 9.33
N ILE A 101 2.92 0.03 9.45
CA ILE A 101 4.27 0.49 9.85
C ILE A 101 5.16 0.72 8.65
N GLY A 102 5.05 -0.13 7.63
CA GLY A 102 5.79 0.04 6.40
C GLY A 102 6.38 -1.25 5.86
N LEU A 103 6.72 -1.20 4.58
CA LEU A 103 7.11 -2.37 3.78
C LEU A 103 8.34 -3.10 4.35
N ALA A 104 9.35 -2.37 4.82
CA ALA A 104 10.56 -2.97 5.38
C ALA A 104 10.25 -3.85 6.61
N TYR A 105 9.36 -3.37 7.47
CA TYR A 105 8.93 -4.10 8.65
C TYR A 105 8.06 -5.32 8.27
N GLY A 106 7.11 -5.13 7.35
CA GLY A 106 6.32 -6.23 6.80
C GLY A 106 7.17 -7.30 6.12
N ALA A 107 8.22 -6.92 5.37
CA ALA A 107 9.14 -7.86 4.74
C ALA A 107 9.90 -8.69 5.76
N GLY A 108 10.31 -8.11 6.90
CA GLY A 108 10.92 -8.84 8.00
C GLY A 108 9.97 -9.91 8.58
N LEU A 109 8.70 -9.56 8.81
CA LEU A 109 7.69 -10.55 9.22
C LEU A 109 7.37 -11.58 8.14
N MET A 110 7.48 -11.23 6.85
CA MET A 110 7.31 -12.20 5.76
C MET A 110 8.37 -13.31 5.83
N ILE A 111 9.63 -12.93 6.08
CA ILE A 111 10.73 -13.89 6.19
C ILE A 111 10.44 -14.87 7.33
N GLN A 112 9.99 -14.36 8.49
CA GLN A 112 9.59 -15.20 9.63
C GLN A 112 8.40 -16.10 9.28
N ALA A 113 7.36 -15.58 8.61
CA ALA A 113 6.21 -16.39 8.22
C ALA A 113 6.56 -17.50 7.19
N VAL A 114 7.56 -17.27 6.34
CA VAL A 114 8.05 -18.29 5.40
C VAL A 114 8.86 -19.37 6.12
N GLU A 115 9.68 -18.98 7.10
CA GLU A 115 10.57 -19.88 7.84
C GLU A 115 9.83 -20.68 8.94
N GLU A 116 8.93 -20.03 9.67
CA GLU A 116 8.22 -20.60 10.83
C GLU A 116 6.83 -21.15 10.47
N ASP A 117 6.02 -20.40 9.71
CA ASP A 117 4.64 -20.77 9.37
C ASP A 117 4.51 -21.50 8.03
N GLY A 118 5.62 -21.73 7.31
CA GLY A 118 5.65 -22.49 6.07
C GLY A 118 4.86 -21.85 4.92
N VAL A 119 4.72 -20.52 4.89
CA VAL A 119 4.00 -19.78 3.84
C VAL A 119 4.48 -20.20 2.44
N SER A 120 3.54 -20.57 1.57
CA SER A 120 3.85 -20.97 0.20
C SER A 120 4.47 -19.82 -0.59
N ARG A 121 5.37 -20.12 -1.55
CA ARG A 121 5.98 -19.07 -2.41
C ARG A 121 4.92 -18.22 -3.12
N LYS A 122 3.81 -18.85 -3.52
CA LYS A 122 2.70 -18.16 -4.17
C LYS A 122 2.12 -17.09 -3.24
N ASP A 123 1.81 -17.45 -2.00
CA ASP A 123 1.16 -16.55 -1.04
C ASP A 123 2.11 -15.44 -0.60
N MET A 124 3.40 -15.76 -0.44
CA MET A 124 4.46 -14.76 -0.24
C MET A 124 4.47 -13.71 -1.37
N TYR A 125 4.47 -14.15 -2.64
CA TYR A 125 4.47 -13.22 -3.78
C TYR A 125 3.20 -12.36 -3.83
N LEU A 126 2.02 -12.95 -3.62
CA LEU A 126 0.77 -12.18 -3.61
C LEU A 126 0.76 -11.14 -2.47
N ALA A 127 1.24 -11.52 -1.29
CA ALA A 127 1.28 -10.63 -0.14
C ALA A 127 2.26 -9.47 -0.35
N ILE A 128 3.46 -9.75 -0.90
CA ILE A 128 4.42 -8.69 -1.26
C ILE A 128 3.86 -7.79 -2.36
N LEU A 129 3.22 -8.37 -3.40
CA LEU A 129 2.62 -7.59 -4.49
C LEU A 129 1.53 -6.63 -3.96
N PHE A 130 0.67 -7.13 -3.08
CA PHE A 130 -0.33 -6.31 -2.40
C PHE A 130 0.33 -5.22 -1.56
N LEU A 131 1.29 -5.58 -0.71
CA LEU A 131 2.01 -4.64 0.14
C LEU A 131 2.71 -3.56 -0.67
N VAL A 132 3.43 -3.88 -1.74
CA VAL A 132 4.06 -2.86 -2.59
C VAL A 132 3.02 -1.89 -3.17
N SER A 133 1.83 -2.38 -3.51
CA SER A 133 0.76 -1.56 -4.09
C SER A 133 0.07 -0.63 -3.07
N CYS A 134 -0.02 -1.04 -1.80
CA CYS A 134 -0.74 -0.28 -0.78
C CYS A 134 0.08 0.10 0.46
N HIS A 135 1.39 -0.18 0.52
CA HIS A 135 2.24 0.12 1.69
C HIS A 135 2.17 1.60 2.02
N ALA A 136 2.38 1.96 3.29
CA ALA A 136 2.35 3.35 3.74
C ALA A 136 0.97 4.04 3.60
N VAL A 137 -0.12 3.29 3.46
CA VAL A 137 -1.48 3.86 3.41
C VAL A 137 -1.77 4.77 4.61
N VAL A 138 -1.26 4.41 5.78
CA VAL A 138 -1.42 5.17 7.03
C VAL A 138 -0.50 6.39 7.03
N GLU A 139 0.77 6.23 6.68
CA GLU A 139 1.75 7.31 6.60
C GLU A 139 1.32 8.38 5.60
N ASP A 140 0.99 7.98 4.37
CA ASP A 140 0.52 8.87 3.31
C ASP A 140 -0.72 9.66 3.76
N THR A 141 -1.68 9.01 4.43
CA THR A 141 -2.87 9.72 4.91
C THR A 141 -2.57 10.77 5.95
N LEU A 142 -1.66 10.46 6.88
CA LEU A 142 -1.34 11.34 8.00
C LEU A 142 -0.45 12.51 7.56
N VAL A 143 0.34 12.33 6.51
CA VAL A 143 1.05 13.41 5.80
C VAL A 143 0.09 14.27 4.98
N PHE A 144 -0.93 13.69 4.36
CA PHE A 144 -1.87 14.42 3.48
C PHE A 144 -2.94 15.24 4.20
N ILE A 145 -3.33 14.84 5.42
CA ILE A 145 -4.28 15.60 6.26
C ILE A 145 -3.83 17.07 6.48
N PRO A 146 -2.60 17.36 6.97
CA PRO A 146 -2.14 18.74 7.16
C PRO A 146 -1.90 19.49 5.84
N LEU A 147 -1.83 18.78 4.71
CA LEU A 147 -1.72 19.35 3.37
C LEU A 147 -3.10 19.64 2.74
N GLY A 148 -4.19 19.23 3.39
CA GLY A 148 -5.55 19.49 2.93
C GLY A 148 -5.98 18.69 1.70
N ILE A 149 -5.23 17.64 1.36
CA ILE A 149 -5.52 16.79 0.21
C ILE A 149 -6.68 15.86 0.58
N PRO A 150 -7.69 15.70 -0.30
CA PRO A 150 -8.80 14.78 -0.03
C PRO A 150 -8.28 13.34 0.06
N VAL A 151 -8.19 12.82 1.29
CA VAL A 151 -7.58 11.52 1.59
C VAL A 151 -8.46 10.34 1.18
N TRP A 152 -9.78 10.46 1.38
CA TRP A 152 -10.73 9.36 1.11
C TRP A 152 -10.70 8.86 -0.34
N PRO A 153 -10.76 9.72 -1.37
CA PRO A 153 -10.71 9.28 -2.76
C PRO A 153 -9.37 8.62 -3.12
N LEU A 154 -8.25 9.20 -2.67
CA LEU A 154 -6.90 8.67 -2.90
C LEU A 154 -6.74 7.27 -2.28
N LEU A 155 -7.19 7.10 -1.05
CA LEU A 155 -7.19 5.83 -0.35
C LEU A 155 -7.99 4.75 -1.08
N VAL A 156 -9.20 5.10 -1.52
CA VAL A 156 -10.10 4.15 -2.18
C VAL A 156 -9.50 3.67 -3.50
N ILE A 157 -8.95 4.57 -4.34
CA ILE A 157 -8.29 4.14 -5.58
C ILE A 157 -7.09 3.26 -5.28
N ARG A 158 -6.24 3.62 -4.33
CA ARG A 158 -5.04 2.84 -4.01
C ARG A 158 -5.41 1.44 -3.54
N LEU A 159 -6.36 1.34 -2.62
CA LEU A 159 -6.80 0.04 -2.07
C LEU A 159 -7.51 -0.80 -3.13
N LEU A 160 -8.40 -0.21 -3.93
CA LEU A 160 -9.07 -0.92 -5.03
C LEU A 160 -8.07 -1.43 -6.05
N THR A 161 -7.12 -0.60 -6.46
CA THR A 161 -6.11 -0.98 -7.44
C THR A 161 -5.26 -2.13 -6.92
N ALA A 162 -4.80 -2.05 -5.67
CA ALA A 162 -4.05 -3.13 -5.02
C ALA A 162 -4.85 -4.44 -4.92
N ILE A 163 -6.11 -4.38 -4.50
CA ILE A 163 -7.00 -5.55 -4.42
C ILE A 163 -7.19 -6.18 -5.79
N VAL A 164 -7.51 -5.38 -6.81
CA VAL A 164 -7.77 -5.86 -8.18
C VAL A 164 -6.51 -6.48 -8.78
N LEU A 165 -5.34 -5.84 -8.63
CA LEU A 165 -4.07 -6.36 -9.13
C LEU A 165 -3.72 -7.70 -8.47
N THR A 166 -3.77 -7.77 -7.14
CA THR A 166 -3.44 -8.99 -6.40
C THR A 166 -4.44 -10.11 -6.70
N ALA A 167 -5.74 -9.81 -6.74
CA ALA A 167 -6.77 -10.80 -7.06
C ALA A 167 -6.64 -11.31 -8.50
N ALA A 168 -6.37 -10.43 -9.47
CA ALA A 168 -6.17 -10.82 -10.87
C ALA A 168 -4.95 -11.75 -11.02
N VAL A 169 -3.81 -11.39 -10.41
CA VAL A 169 -2.60 -12.23 -10.43
C VAL A 169 -2.86 -13.57 -9.72
N GLY A 170 -3.53 -13.55 -8.57
CA GLY A 170 -3.91 -14.75 -7.85
C GLY A 170 -4.81 -15.69 -8.65
N PHE A 171 -5.80 -15.14 -9.34
CA PHE A 171 -6.71 -15.90 -10.20
C PHE A 171 -5.99 -16.54 -11.39
N VAL A 172 -5.12 -15.79 -12.07
CA VAL A 172 -4.30 -16.31 -13.19
C VAL A 172 -3.38 -17.43 -12.70
N TRP A 173 -2.74 -17.25 -11.54
CA TRP A 173 -1.86 -18.27 -10.98
C TRP A 173 -2.61 -19.57 -10.62
N ASN A 174 -3.79 -19.47 -10.02
CA ASN A 174 -4.63 -20.61 -9.71
C ASN A 174 -5.07 -21.38 -10.97
N ARG A 175 -5.45 -20.65 -12.04
CA ARG A 175 -5.82 -21.25 -13.34
C ARG A 175 -4.65 -22.01 -13.98
N LEU A 176 -3.43 -21.46 -13.91
CA LEU A 176 -2.23 -22.09 -14.47
C LEU A 176 -1.82 -23.35 -13.69
N GLN A 177 -1.96 -23.34 -12.36
CA GLN A 177 -1.72 -24.50 -11.50
C GLN A 177 -2.72 -25.63 -11.81
N GLN A 178 -4.00 -25.32 -12.00
CA GLN A 178 -5.01 -26.31 -12.38
C GLN A 178 -4.70 -26.98 -13.73
N LYS A 179 -4.33 -26.20 -14.75
CA LYS A 179 -3.94 -26.74 -16.06
C LYS A 179 -2.69 -27.63 -16.02
N ARG A 180 -1.75 -27.37 -15.12
CA ARG A 180 -0.54 -28.19 -14.95
C ARG A 180 -0.79 -29.53 -14.26
N LYS A 181 -1.85 -29.65 -13.46
CA LYS A 181 -2.20 -30.87 -12.73
C LYS A 181 -3.02 -31.87 -13.55
N ASP A 182 -3.46 -31.46 -14.74
CA ASP A 182 -4.32 -32.23 -15.64
C ASP A 182 -3.65 -32.64 -16.98
N PRO A 183 -2.54 -33.43 -16.97
CA PRO A 183 -2.16 -34.19 -18.17
C PRO A 183 -1.81 -35.68 -17.96
N SER A 184 -2.08 -36.31 -16.80
CA SER A 184 -1.60 -37.69 -16.56
C SER A 184 -2.50 -38.65 -15.75
N ASN A 185 -3.81 -38.38 -15.61
CA ASN A 185 -4.75 -39.34 -15.01
C ASN A 185 -5.64 -40.02 -16.06
N GLU A 186 -5.06 -40.31 -17.22
CA GLU A 186 -5.68 -41.19 -18.21
C GLU A 186 -4.62 -42.20 -18.67
N HIS A 187 -4.97 -43.48 -18.56
CA HIS A 187 -4.18 -44.68 -18.93
C HIS A 187 -3.25 -45.29 -17.86
N THR A 188 -3.83 -45.81 -16.78
CA THR A 188 -3.58 -47.22 -16.45
C THR A 188 -4.92 -47.88 -16.17
N TYR A 189 -5.42 -48.60 -17.18
CA TYR A 189 -6.60 -49.44 -17.08
C TYR A 189 -6.39 -50.52 -16.01
N HIS A 190 -7.42 -50.70 -15.20
CA HIS A 190 -7.74 -51.99 -14.60
C HIS A 190 -7.82 -53.06 -15.69
N SER A 191 -6.97 -54.07 -15.61
CA SER A 191 -7.36 -55.45 -15.92
C SER A 191 -6.56 -56.37 -15.02
N VAL A 192 -7.31 -56.94 -14.06
CA VAL A 192 -7.07 -58.19 -13.33
C VAL A 192 -6.31 -59.25 -14.12
#